data_AF-A0A965AN25-F1
#
_entry.id   AF-A0A965AN25-F1
#
_cell.length_a   1.000
_cell.length_b   1.000
_cell.length_c   1.000
_cell.angle_alpha   90.00
_cell.angle_beta   90.00
_cell.angle_gamma   90.00
#
_symmetry.space_group_name_H-M   'P 1'
#
loop_
_entity.id
_entity.type
_entity.pdbx_description
1 polymer ?
#
loop_
_entity_poly.entity_id
_entity_poly.type
_entity_poly.pdbx_seq_one_letter_code
_entity_poly.pdbx_strand_id
1 'polypeptide(L)'
;ADITTTGNQTYNDQFVLNTSLTLTGGNASFTGGIDGDGNDLTLNFTGNATLDGGATTISGINNLTSLGGVTANGTITTSAQQNYSGPVTLLGSSTFQGTTGTFTGGLDGNTNDLTLNFSSGTTIDGNSVFSNLGNLTSKGPTALNGTIVTNGSQTYEDAVELVGATNLQGTSGTFTGGLDGKSNDLMLNFTDVTTIDGSKVFSNLGNLTSVGAVELNGTINTAGSQDYQNSVTLLGDTELQGANGTISGSLDGGNNSLTLDFSELTTINGSSGVTNLQNLTSVGDVALGGLIVTSGSQEYQQNISLISNTTLQGSAGILGGSFDGGGHDFTMNFASTTTIGGGISNVGNFTSVGAVDVTSNIATTGSQDYQNLVTLNASATFTGTSGTFTGGLDGNGNDLTLNFSSVTTIDGNNVFSNLGSLTSHGDVNLNGTIITANVQTYEANMTLIGTTVLQGQQGIINGSLIGNSNDLTLNFATETAIAGDGNGINNLTVVGPALLGASVTTIGS
;
A
#
# COMPACT_ATOMS: atom_id res chain seq x y z
N ALA A 1 -60.56 20.98 -0.16
CA ALA A 1 -61.64 19.99 0.02
C ALA A 1 -60.99 18.63 0.02
N ASP A 2 -61.49 17.64 0.76
CA ASP A 2 -60.91 16.28 0.79
C ASP A 2 -61.79 15.28 0.04
N ILE A 3 -61.19 14.29 -0.63
CA ILE A 3 -61.93 13.22 -1.32
C ILE A 3 -61.69 11.92 -0.57
N THR A 4 -62.76 11.31 -0.06
CA THR A 4 -62.71 10.03 0.62
C THR A 4 -63.60 9.00 -0.09
N THR A 5 -63.02 7.86 -0.41
CA THR A 5 -63.73 6.68 -0.93
C THR A 5 -63.40 5.46 -0.08
N THR A 6 -64.23 4.42 -0.12
CA THR A 6 -63.89 3.12 0.49
C THR A 6 -63.21 2.16 -0.50
N GLY A 7 -63.30 2.46 -1.79
CA GLY A 7 -62.68 1.69 -2.88
C GLY A 7 -61.54 2.46 -3.55
N ASN A 8 -61.10 1.93 -4.69
CA ASN A 8 -60.04 2.53 -5.50
C ASN A 8 -60.48 3.84 -6.16
N GLN A 9 -59.52 4.73 -6.37
CA GLN A 9 -59.67 5.97 -7.13
C GLN A 9 -58.86 5.87 -8.42
N THR A 10 -59.42 6.33 -9.54
CA THR A 10 -58.76 6.26 -10.84
C THR A 10 -59.00 7.57 -11.59
N TYR A 11 -57.90 8.23 -11.95
CA TYR A 11 -57.88 9.52 -12.64
C TYR A 11 -57.20 9.32 -13.99
N ASN A 12 -58.02 9.12 -15.03
CA ASN A 12 -57.54 8.81 -16.38
C ASN A 12 -57.16 10.07 -17.18
N ASP A 13 -57.80 11.20 -16.89
CA ASP A 13 -57.46 12.51 -17.41
C ASP A 13 -56.53 13.25 -16.43
N GLN A 14 -55.97 14.38 -16.85
CA GLN A 14 -55.12 15.20 -16.00
C GLN A 14 -55.88 15.62 -14.73
N PHE A 15 -55.28 15.32 -13.57
CA PHE A 15 -55.84 15.68 -12.28
C PHE A 15 -55.33 17.06 -11.85
N VAL A 16 -56.22 18.05 -11.86
CA VAL A 16 -55.88 19.45 -11.51
C VAL A 16 -56.34 19.78 -10.10
N LEU A 17 -55.43 20.23 -9.24
CA LEU A 17 -55.74 20.73 -7.91
C LEU A 17 -56.07 22.22 -7.97
N ASN A 18 -57.25 22.61 -7.52
CA ASN A 18 -57.62 24.03 -7.34
C ASN A 18 -57.49 24.50 -5.87
N THR A 19 -57.12 23.58 -4.98
CA THR A 19 -56.95 23.78 -3.54
C THR A 19 -56.12 22.62 -2.99
N SER A 20 -55.48 22.79 -1.84
CA SER A 20 -54.83 21.68 -1.14
C SER A 20 -55.83 20.59 -0.79
N LEU A 21 -55.42 19.34 -1.01
CA LEU A 21 -56.32 18.19 -1.07
C LEU A 21 -55.71 16.96 -0.38
N THR A 22 -56.50 16.32 0.49
CA THR A 22 -56.25 14.96 0.95
C THR A 22 -57.13 13.97 0.21
N LEU A 23 -56.51 12.95 -0.38
CA LEU A 23 -57.18 11.83 -1.02
C LEU A 23 -57.09 10.59 -0.12
N THR A 24 -58.23 9.98 0.21
CA THR A 24 -58.31 8.79 1.06
C THR A 24 -59.07 7.67 0.36
N GLY A 25 -58.53 6.44 0.34
CA GLY A 25 -59.19 5.29 -0.28
C GLY A 25 -58.42 3.97 -0.25
N GLY A 26 -58.78 3.06 -1.17
CA GLY A 26 -58.10 1.79 -1.42
C GLY A 26 -56.75 2.00 -2.10
N ASN A 27 -56.70 1.80 -3.43
CA ASN A 27 -55.60 2.23 -4.30
C ASN A 27 -55.95 3.55 -5.00
N ALA A 28 -54.94 4.26 -5.52
CA ALA A 28 -55.12 5.35 -6.47
C ALA A 28 -54.29 5.14 -7.74
N SER A 29 -54.74 5.69 -8.87
CA SER A 29 -54.01 5.67 -10.12
C SER A 29 -54.18 7.00 -10.85
N PHE A 30 -53.06 7.66 -11.15
CA PHE A 30 -52.99 8.95 -11.87
C PHE A 30 -52.26 8.76 -13.20
N THR A 31 -52.96 8.21 -14.19
CA THR A 31 -52.36 7.94 -15.52
C THR A 31 -52.42 9.15 -16.46
N GLY A 32 -53.28 10.13 -16.16
CA GLY A 32 -53.39 11.37 -16.92
C GLY A 32 -52.45 12.49 -16.45
N GLY A 33 -51.65 12.24 -15.41
CA GLY A 33 -50.77 13.22 -14.78
C GLY A 33 -51.47 14.06 -13.71
N ILE A 34 -50.70 14.94 -13.07
CA ILE A 34 -51.18 15.83 -12.01
C ILE A 34 -50.66 17.25 -12.28
N ASP A 35 -51.56 18.22 -12.23
CA ASP A 35 -51.22 19.64 -12.12
C ASP A 35 -51.64 20.15 -10.74
N GLY A 36 -50.66 20.45 -9.90
CA GLY A 36 -50.91 20.89 -8.54
C GLY A 36 -51.34 22.37 -8.42
N ASP A 37 -51.11 23.20 -9.43
CA ASP A 37 -51.38 24.67 -9.40
C ASP A 37 -50.93 25.37 -8.09
N GLY A 38 -49.78 24.95 -7.53
CA GLY A 38 -49.20 25.47 -6.29
C GLY A 38 -49.84 24.95 -4.99
N ASN A 39 -50.68 23.92 -5.06
CA ASN A 39 -51.39 23.36 -3.90
C ASN A 39 -50.70 22.10 -3.34
N ASP A 40 -50.98 21.80 -2.07
CA ASP A 40 -50.48 20.59 -1.42
C ASP A 40 -51.35 19.37 -1.73
N LEU A 41 -50.73 18.21 -1.92
CA LEU A 41 -51.40 16.94 -2.15
C LEU A 41 -51.00 15.93 -1.07
N THR A 42 -51.99 15.40 -0.34
CA THR A 42 -51.80 14.29 0.60
C THR A 42 -52.47 13.02 0.06
N LEU A 43 -51.69 11.95 -0.06
CA LEU A 43 -52.13 10.62 -0.49
C LEU A 43 -52.23 9.71 0.75
N ASN A 44 -53.46 9.46 1.20
CA ASN A 44 -53.78 8.63 2.37
C ASN A 44 -54.51 7.35 1.94
N PHE A 45 -53.81 6.51 1.19
CA PHE A 45 -54.36 5.26 0.67
C PHE A 45 -53.93 4.07 1.51
N THR A 46 -54.83 3.10 1.68
CA THR A 46 -54.53 1.85 2.39
C THR A 46 -53.73 0.87 1.52
N GLY A 47 -53.86 0.99 0.19
CA GLY A 47 -52.99 0.37 -0.78
C GLY A 47 -52.05 1.39 -1.43
N ASN A 48 -51.75 1.20 -2.72
CA ASN A 48 -50.76 2.02 -3.42
C ASN A 48 -51.41 3.13 -4.25
N ALA A 49 -50.78 4.30 -4.28
CA ALA A 49 -51.03 5.35 -5.27
C ALA A 49 -50.02 5.24 -6.41
N THR A 50 -50.49 5.01 -7.63
CA THR A 50 -49.66 5.00 -8.83
C THR A 50 -49.51 6.40 -9.41
N LEU A 51 -48.28 6.91 -9.35
CA LEU A 51 -47.84 8.19 -9.91
C LEU A 51 -47.03 7.91 -11.19
N ASP A 52 -47.69 7.91 -12.35
CA ASP A 52 -47.04 7.67 -13.64
C ASP A 52 -46.67 8.98 -14.34
N GLY A 53 -45.53 9.54 -13.93
CA GLY A 53 -44.90 10.73 -14.50
C GLY A 53 -44.06 10.46 -15.76
N GLY A 54 -44.18 9.27 -16.38
CA GLY A 54 -43.39 8.88 -17.55
C GLY A 54 -43.97 9.38 -18.86
N ALA A 55 -45.25 9.08 -19.10
CA ALA A 55 -45.97 9.50 -20.30
C ALA A 55 -46.71 10.84 -20.12
N THR A 56 -46.98 11.23 -18.87
CA THR A 56 -47.74 12.43 -18.51
C THR A 56 -47.00 13.23 -17.43
N THR A 57 -47.28 14.52 -17.33
CA THR A 57 -46.58 15.39 -16.37
C THR A 57 -47.21 15.28 -14.99
N ILE A 58 -46.36 15.08 -13.96
CA ILE A 58 -46.72 15.28 -12.55
C ILE A 58 -45.93 16.47 -12.04
N SER A 59 -46.58 17.63 -11.94
CA SER A 59 -45.92 18.90 -11.59
C SER A 59 -46.87 19.88 -10.91
N GLY A 60 -46.37 21.06 -10.54
CA GLY A 60 -47.18 22.13 -9.94
C GLY A 60 -47.62 21.85 -8.51
N ILE A 61 -47.34 20.68 -7.95
CA ILE A 61 -47.64 20.35 -6.54
C ILE A 61 -46.68 21.14 -5.64
N ASN A 62 -47.18 21.78 -4.59
CA ASN A 62 -46.34 22.46 -3.62
C ASN A 62 -45.65 21.46 -2.70
N ASN A 63 -46.39 20.83 -1.78
CA ASN A 63 -45.91 19.67 -1.01
C ASN A 63 -46.68 18.41 -1.40
N LEU A 64 -45.94 17.31 -1.64
CA LEU A 64 -46.51 15.98 -1.80
C LEU A 64 -46.24 15.16 -0.54
N THR A 65 -47.28 14.70 0.14
CA THR A 65 -47.17 13.78 1.28
C THR A 65 -47.88 12.48 0.96
N SER A 66 -47.19 11.35 1.03
CA SER A 66 -47.80 10.02 0.97
C SER A 66 -47.70 9.31 2.31
N LEU A 67 -48.87 9.02 2.90
CA LEU A 67 -48.98 8.18 4.10
C LEU A 67 -49.09 6.70 3.74
N GLY A 68 -49.65 6.40 2.55
CA GLY A 68 -49.72 5.06 1.96
C GLY A 68 -48.56 4.76 1.01
N GLY A 69 -48.59 3.56 0.43
CA GLY A 69 -47.60 3.16 -0.56
C GLY A 69 -47.72 3.94 -1.87
N VAL A 70 -46.60 4.11 -2.57
CA VAL A 70 -46.53 4.77 -3.89
C VAL A 70 -45.84 3.84 -4.86
N THR A 71 -46.39 3.69 -6.06
CA THR A 71 -45.66 3.14 -7.20
C THR A 71 -45.37 4.27 -8.18
N ALA A 72 -44.10 4.54 -8.47
CA ALA A 72 -43.67 5.70 -9.25
C ALA A 72 -43.06 5.31 -10.59
N ASN A 73 -43.25 6.15 -11.60
CA ASN A 73 -42.56 6.08 -12.89
C ASN A 73 -42.29 7.51 -13.39
N GLY A 74 -41.20 7.71 -14.12
CA GLY A 74 -40.88 9.00 -14.73
C GLY A 74 -40.62 10.12 -13.73
N THR A 75 -41.00 11.36 -14.07
CA THR A 75 -40.65 12.54 -13.26
C THR A 75 -41.81 13.00 -12.39
N ILE A 76 -41.55 13.17 -11.09
CA ILE A 76 -42.47 13.74 -10.12
C ILE A 76 -41.85 15.03 -9.57
N THR A 77 -42.43 16.17 -9.94
CA THR A 77 -41.92 17.49 -9.55
C THR A 77 -42.82 18.17 -8.53
N THR A 78 -42.23 18.65 -7.44
CA THR A 78 -42.84 19.56 -6.49
C THR A 78 -42.08 20.88 -6.42
N SER A 79 -42.73 21.99 -6.06
CA SER A 79 -42.00 23.26 -5.79
C SER A 79 -41.36 23.26 -4.39
N ALA A 80 -41.94 22.54 -3.43
CA ALA A 80 -41.42 22.35 -2.09
C ALA A 80 -41.11 20.87 -1.85
N GLN A 81 -41.74 20.23 -0.87
CA GLN A 81 -41.25 18.99 -0.27
C GLN A 81 -41.93 17.75 -0.85
N GLN A 82 -41.22 16.63 -0.87
CA GLN A 82 -41.78 15.29 -1.06
C GLN A 82 -41.53 14.44 0.18
N ASN A 83 -42.60 13.97 0.81
CA ASN A 83 -42.54 13.13 2.00
C ASN A 83 -43.28 11.82 1.77
N TYR A 84 -42.55 10.72 1.66
CA TYR A 84 -43.05 9.37 1.50
C TYR A 84 -42.89 8.60 2.81
N SER A 85 -43.94 8.62 3.63
CA SER A 85 -44.02 7.85 4.88
C SER A 85 -44.43 6.40 4.65
N GLY A 86 -45.14 6.11 3.56
CA GLY A 86 -45.33 4.76 3.06
C GLY A 86 -44.26 4.36 2.03
N PRO A 87 -44.16 3.06 1.69
CA PRO A 87 -43.13 2.55 0.81
C PRO A 87 -43.27 3.08 -0.63
N VAL A 88 -42.14 3.35 -1.27
CA VAL A 88 -42.06 3.70 -2.69
C VAL A 88 -41.53 2.51 -3.48
N THR A 89 -42.16 2.16 -4.60
CA THR A 89 -41.65 1.16 -5.56
C THR A 89 -41.57 1.76 -6.95
N LEU A 90 -40.42 1.65 -7.62
CA LEU A 90 -40.28 2.14 -8.99
C LEU A 90 -40.83 1.11 -9.98
N LEU A 91 -41.68 1.58 -10.89
CA LEU A 91 -42.17 0.80 -12.04
C LEU A 91 -41.29 0.99 -13.29
N GLY A 92 -40.49 2.05 -13.29
CA GLY A 92 -39.54 2.42 -14.32
C GLY A 92 -38.58 3.48 -13.78
N SER A 93 -37.58 3.85 -14.57
CA SER A 93 -36.60 4.89 -14.17
C SER A 93 -37.34 6.17 -13.77
N SER A 94 -37.02 6.67 -12.57
CA SER A 94 -37.80 7.72 -11.92
C SER A 94 -36.91 8.87 -11.44
N THR A 95 -37.43 10.10 -11.56
CA THR A 95 -36.82 11.31 -11.03
C THR A 95 -37.76 11.97 -10.02
N PHE A 96 -37.29 12.13 -8.79
CA PHE A 96 -37.99 12.94 -7.78
C PHE A 96 -37.34 14.30 -7.69
N GLN A 97 -38.12 15.36 -7.88
CA GLN A 97 -37.62 16.72 -7.95
C GLN A 97 -38.36 17.66 -6.99
N GLY A 98 -37.63 18.50 -6.28
CA GLY A 98 -38.21 19.54 -5.42
C GLY A 98 -37.18 20.22 -4.54
N THR A 99 -37.62 20.74 -3.40
CA THR A 99 -36.72 21.33 -2.40
C THR A 99 -36.12 20.26 -1.50
N THR A 100 -36.93 19.41 -0.86
CA THR A 100 -36.45 18.27 -0.05
C THR A 100 -37.19 16.99 -0.41
N GLY A 101 -36.51 15.85 -0.29
CA GLY A 101 -37.08 14.51 -0.40
C GLY A 101 -36.89 13.73 0.89
N THR A 102 -37.91 13.02 1.34
CA THR A 102 -37.86 12.16 2.53
C THR A 102 -38.58 10.85 2.25
N PHE A 103 -37.91 9.73 2.51
CA PHE A 103 -38.37 8.37 2.17
C PHE A 103 -38.38 7.46 3.41
N THR A 104 -39.06 7.87 4.48
CA THR A 104 -39.09 7.11 5.74
C THR A 104 -39.82 5.78 5.63
N GLY A 105 -40.71 5.62 4.63
CA GLY A 105 -41.35 4.35 4.30
C GLY A 105 -40.47 3.38 3.50
N GLY A 106 -39.27 3.81 3.09
CA GLY A 106 -38.38 3.07 2.19
C GLY A 106 -38.69 3.28 0.71
N LEU A 107 -37.72 2.92 -0.12
CA LEU A 107 -37.74 2.97 -1.57
C LEU A 107 -37.13 1.67 -2.12
N ASP A 108 -37.90 0.99 -2.95
CA ASP A 108 -37.49 -0.16 -3.75
C ASP A 108 -37.37 0.26 -5.22
N GLY A 109 -36.16 0.24 -5.74
CA GLY A 109 -35.85 0.55 -7.13
C GLY A 109 -36.41 -0.46 -8.11
N ASN A 110 -36.69 -1.70 -7.68
CA ASN A 110 -37.10 -2.80 -8.54
C ASN A 110 -36.22 -2.88 -9.81
N THR A 111 -34.91 -2.71 -9.62
CA THR A 111 -33.83 -2.66 -10.64
C THR A 111 -33.85 -1.47 -11.60
N ASN A 112 -34.70 -0.47 -11.37
CA ASN A 112 -34.76 0.74 -12.17
C ASN A 112 -33.84 1.85 -11.64
N ASP A 113 -33.55 2.82 -12.51
CA ASP A 113 -32.73 3.98 -12.15
C ASP A 113 -33.49 4.97 -11.27
N LEU A 114 -32.80 5.51 -10.27
CA LEU A 114 -33.30 6.55 -9.39
C LEU A 114 -32.49 7.82 -9.57
N THR A 115 -33.17 8.93 -9.87
CA THR A 115 -32.60 10.27 -9.78
C THR A 115 -33.27 11.06 -8.65
N LEU A 116 -32.46 11.55 -7.73
CA LEU A 116 -32.86 12.46 -6.65
C LEU A 116 -32.38 13.87 -7.02
N ASN A 117 -33.33 14.74 -7.39
CA ASN A 117 -33.05 16.10 -7.82
C ASN A 117 -33.68 17.10 -6.84
N PHE A 118 -33.18 17.09 -5.61
CA PHE A 118 -33.60 17.99 -4.55
C PHE A 118 -32.55 19.08 -4.35
N SER A 119 -32.99 20.34 -4.23
CA SER A 119 -32.08 21.46 -4.03
C SER A 119 -31.56 21.57 -2.59
N SER A 120 -32.25 20.97 -1.63
CA SER A 120 -31.78 20.77 -0.27
C SER A 120 -31.30 19.34 -0.06
N GLY A 121 -30.48 19.15 0.97
CA GLY A 121 -29.84 17.87 1.25
C GLY A 121 -30.81 16.68 1.34
N THR A 122 -30.46 15.56 0.70
CA THR A 122 -31.18 14.28 0.80
C THR A 122 -30.34 13.27 1.60
N THR A 123 -30.96 12.56 2.54
CA THR A 123 -30.29 11.46 3.26
C THR A 123 -30.59 10.13 2.59
N ILE A 124 -29.54 9.38 2.25
CA ILE A 124 -29.61 8.02 1.74
C ILE A 124 -29.12 7.09 2.85
N ASP A 125 -30.08 6.51 3.58
CA ASP A 125 -29.84 5.75 4.81
C ASP A 125 -29.75 4.24 4.56
N GLY A 126 -28.81 3.86 3.71
CA GLY A 126 -28.46 2.48 3.41
C GLY A 126 -29.56 1.63 2.74
N ASN A 127 -29.25 0.36 2.54
CA ASN A 127 -30.03 -0.58 1.75
C ASN A 127 -31.32 -1.06 2.44
N SER A 128 -31.45 -0.80 3.74
CA SER A 128 -32.73 -0.97 4.45
C SER A 128 -33.77 0.07 4.06
N VAL A 129 -33.33 1.25 3.59
CA VAL A 129 -34.21 2.33 3.14
C VAL A 129 -34.22 2.42 1.61
N PHE A 130 -33.08 2.27 0.93
CA PHE A 130 -32.97 2.34 -0.53
C PHE A 130 -32.47 1.02 -1.10
N SER A 131 -33.34 0.23 -1.71
CA SER A 131 -33.02 -1.14 -2.14
C SER A 131 -33.23 -1.37 -3.63
N ASN A 132 -32.56 -2.41 -4.17
CA ASN A 132 -32.71 -2.90 -5.55
C ASN A 132 -32.60 -1.78 -6.62
N LEU A 133 -31.68 -0.85 -6.48
CA LEU A 133 -31.50 0.23 -7.44
C LEU A 133 -30.75 -0.25 -8.69
N GLY A 134 -31.15 0.23 -9.87
CA GLY A 134 -30.36 0.14 -11.11
C GLY A 134 -29.13 1.04 -10.99
N ASN A 135 -29.24 2.28 -11.47
CA ASN A 135 -28.31 3.37 -11.17
C ASN A 135 -28.90 4.32 -10.12
N LEU A 136 -28.03 4.98 -9.35
CA LEU A 136 -28.38 6.07 -8.44
C LEU A 136 -27.71 7.36 -8.91
N THR A 137 -28.49 8.42 -9.10
CA THR A 137 -27.99 9.77 -9.33
C THR A 137 -28.56 10.71 -8.28
N SER A 138 -27.71 11.38 -7.51
CA SER A 138 -28.10 12.49 -6.64
C SER A 138 -27.54 13.79 -7.20
N LYS A 139 -28.41 14.76 -7.47
CA LYS A 139 -28.04 16.05 -8.08
C LYS A 139 -27.79 17.17 -7.09
N GLY A 140 -28.29 17.02 -5.87
CA GLY A 140 -28.11 17.99 -4.79
C GLY A 140 -27.29 17.42 -3.65
N PRO A 141 -27.11 18.20 -2.57
CA PRO A 141 -26.31 17.77 -1.43
C PRO A 141 -26.81 16.44 -0.86
N THR A 142 -25.90 15.56 -0.49
CA THR A 142 -26.25 14.19 -0.09
C THR A 142 -25.61 13.80 1.22
N ALA A 143 -26.40 13.35 2.17
CA ALA A 143 -25.92 12.70 3.39
C ALA A 143 -26.00 11.18 3.23
N LEU A 144 -24.89 10.47 3.45
CA LEU A 144 -24.82 9.01 3.31
C LEU A 144 -24.65 8.33 4.67
N ASN A 145 -25.31 7.17 4.80
CA ASN A 145 -25.15 6.27 5.94
C ASN A 145 -25.36 4.82 5.50
N GLY A 146 -24.71 3.89 6.20
CA GLY A 146 -24.91 2.46 6.02
C GLY A 146 -24.40 1.93 4.67
N THR A 147 -24.84 0.73 4.31
CA THR A 147 -24.45 0.11 3.04
C THR A 147 -25.43 0.49 1.94
N ILE A 148 -24.96 1.06 0.83
CA ILE A 148 -25.78 1.45 -0.32
C ILE A 148 -25.37 0.59 -1.52
N VAL A 149 -26.33 -0.12 -2.09
CA VAL A 149 -26.10 -1.09 -3.18
C VAL A 149 -26.87 -0.67 -4.42
N THR A 150 -26.16 -0.59 -5.55
CA THR A 150 -26.73 -0.42 -6.89
C THR A 150 -26.27 -1.56 -7.80
N ASN A 151 -27.10 -1.95 -8.76
CA ASN A 151 -26.69 -2.89 -9.80
C ASN A 151 -25.75 -2.23 -10.83
N GLY A 152 -25.87 -0.91 -11.01
CA GLY A 152 -25.05 -0.08 -11.86
C GLY A 152 -24.28 0.96 -11.05
N SER A 153 -24.20 2.19 -11.58
CA SER A 153 -23.38 3.28 -11.02
C SER A 153 -24.06 4.05 -9.88
N GLN A 154 -23.24 4.70 -9.07
CA GLN A 154 -23.61 5.74 -8.12
C GLN A 154 -22.96 7.07 -8.52
N THR A 155 -23.77 8.08 -8.79
CA THR A 155 -23.31 9.42 -9.21
C THR A 155 -23.82 10.46 -8.23
N TYR A 156 -22.89 11.18 -7.60
CA TYR A 156 -23.17 12.30 -6.70
C TYR A 156 -22.64 13.58 -7.34
N GLU A 157 -23.55 14.41 -7.86
CA GLU A 157 -23.19 15.60 -8.64
C GLU A 157 -22.78 16.80 -7.74
N ASP A 158 -23.28 16.83 -6.51
CA ASP A 158 -23.04 17.89 -5.51
C ASP A 158 -22.35 17.29 -4.25
N ALA A 159 -22.10 18.13 -3.23
CA ALA A 159 -21.37 17.76 -2.03
C ALA A 159 -22.00 16.58 -1.29
N VAL A 160 -21.14 15.62 -0.92
CA VAL A 160 -21.48 14.46 -0.11
C VAL A 160 -20.93 14.63 1.30
N GLU A 161 -21.71 14.27 2.30
CA GLU A 161 -21.27 14.14 3.68
C GLU A 161 -21.60 12.75 4.22
N LEU A 162 -20.68 12.13 4.96
CA LEU A 162 -21.00 10.93 5.71
C LEU A 162 -21.58 11.31 7.08
N VAL A 163 -22.77 10.78 7.39
CA VAL A 163 -23.40 10.93 8.72
C VAL A 163 -23.28 9.67 9.57
N GLY A 164 -22.68 8.63 9.00
CA GLY A 164 -22.27 7.40 9.68
C GLY A 164 -21.36 6.58 8.77
N ALA A 165 -20.88 5.44 9.28
CA ALA A 165 -20.04 4.52 8.50
C ALA A 165 -20.78 4.07 7.24
N THR A 166 -20.13 4.21 6.09
CA THR A 166 -20.77 4.06 4.77
C THR A 166 -20.01 3.05 3.91
N ASN A 167 -20.75 2.15 3.26
CA ASN A 167 -20.21 1.18 2.31
C ASN A 167 -20.95 1.31 0.98
N LEU A 168 -20.25 1.67 -0.08
CA LEU A 168 -20.82 1.88 -1.40
C LEU A 168 -20.48 0.72 -2.33
N GLN A 169 -21.51 0.08 -2.87
CA GLN A 169 -21.40 -1.08 -3.74
C GLN A 169 -22.11 -0.86 -5.07
N GLY A 170 -21.45 -1.22 -6.16
CA GLY A 170 -22.03 -1.15 -7.51
C GLY A 170 -20.97 -1.30 -8.60
N THR A 171 -21.29 -0.81 -9.79
CA THR A 171 -20.33 -0.82 -10.91
C THR A 171 -19.29 0.27 -10.76
N SER A 172 -19.70 1.52 -10.50
CA SER A 172 -18.80 2.68 -10.37
C SER A 172 -19.35 3.72 -9.40
N GLY A 173 -18.46 4.54 -8.83
CA GLY A 173 -18.80 5.66 -7.95
C GLY A 173 -18.18 6.96 -8.43
N THR A 174 -18.96 8.03 -8.56
CA THR A 174 -18.50 9.37 -8.99
C THR A 174 -18.94 10.45 -8.00
N PHE A 175 -18.01 11.31 -7.58
CA PHE A 175 -18.21 12.36 -6.57
C PHE A 175 -17.74 13.73 -7.10
N THR A 176 -18.52 14.38 -7.96
CA THR A 176 -18.06 15.63 -8.58
C THR A 176 -18.05 16.82 -7.62
N GLY A 177 -18.95 16.82 -6.63
CA GLY A 177 -19.00 17.84 -5.58
C GLY A 177 -18.10 17.56 -4.37
N GLY A 178 -17.36 16.45 -4.37
CA GLY A 178 -16.55 15.99 -3.25
C GLY A 178 -17.33 15.26 -2.15
N LEU A 179 -16.58 14.72 -1.20
CA LEU A 179 -17.02 13.91 -0.07
C LEU A 179 -16.28 14.34 1.20
N ASP A 180 -17.04 14.74 2.21
CA ASP A 180 -16.59 14.97 3.58
C ASP A 180 -16.98 13.79 4.47
N GLY A 181 -15.97 13.07 4.97
CA GLY A 181 -16.15 11.91 5.83
C GLY A 181 -16.69 12.25 7.22
N LYS A 182 -16.51 13.49 7.72
CA LYS A 182 -16.84 13.86 9.11
C LYS A 182 -16.35 12.84 10.16
N SER A 183 -15.16 12.30 9.93
CA SER A 183 -14.50 11.24 10.72
C SER A 183 -15.21 9.87 10.72
N ASN A 184 -16.13 9.64 9.78
CA ASN A 184 -16.74 8.33 9.55
C ASN A 184 -15.95 7.50 8.55
N ASP A 185 -16.13 6.19 8.64
CA ASP A 185 -15.47 5.22 7.77
C ASP A 185 -16.17 5.14 6.41
N LEU A 186 -15.35 4.99 5.37
CA LEU A 186 -15.80 4.78 3.99
C LEU A 186 -15.22 3.49 3.42
N MET A 187 -16.10 2.63 2.94
CA MET A 187 -15.74 1.48 2.12
C MET A 187 -16.22 1.69 0.68
N LEU A 188 -15.30 1.54 -0.28
CA LEU A 188 -15.54 1.59 -1.70
C LEU A 188 -15.44 0.17 -2.27
N ASN A 189 -16.56 -0.38 -2.71
CA ASN A 189 -16.65 -1.72 -3.28
C ASN A 189 -17.31 -1.65 -4.67
N PHE A 190 -16.59 -0.99 -5.58
CA PHE A 190 -16.96 -0.87 -6.98
C PHE A 190 -16.15 -1.85 -7.84
N THR A 191 -16.76 -2.37 -8.89
CA THR A 191 -16.06 -3.25 -9.84
C THR A 191 -15.16 -2.47 -10.79
N ASP A 192 -15.57 -1.26 -11.17
CA ASP A 192 -14.76 -0.35 -11.96
C ASP A 192 -13.79 0.44 -11.08
N VAL A 193 -12.77 0.99 -11.72
CA VAL A 193 -11.76 1.82 -11.06
C VAL A 193 -12.42 3.08 -10.47
N THR A 194 -12.12 3.37 -9.21
CA THR A 194 -12.54 4.61 -8.54
C THR A 194 -11.36 5.58 -8.43
N THR A 195 -11.50 6.79 -8.98
CA THR A 195 -10.50 7.85 -8.81
C THR A 195 -10.67 8.53 -7.45
N ILE A 196 -9.59 8.55 -6.67
CA ILE A 196 -9.48 9.24 -5.38
C ILE A 196 -8.47 10.39 -5.56
N ASP A 197 -8.98 11.55 -5.97
CA ASP A 197 -8.19 12.78 -6.05
C ASP A 197 -8.18 13.46 -4.67
N GLY A 198 -7.09 13.21 -3.93
CA GLY A 198 -6.90 13.60 -2.54
C GLY A 198 -7.04 15.11 -2.31
N SER A 199 -7.52 15.49 -1.12
CA SER A 199 -7.84 16.87 -0.65
C SER A 199 -8.83 17.70 -1.48
N LYS A 200 -9.07 17.33 -2.76
CA LYS A 200 -10.04 17.98 -3.63
C LYS A 200 -11.38 17.26 -3.62
N VAL A 201 -11.36 15.93 -3.64
CA VAL A 201 -12.57 15.11 -3.72
C VAL A 201 -12.88 14.43 -2.39
N PHE A 202 -11.88 13.91 -1.66
CA PHE A 202 -12.11 13.21 -0.39
C PHE A 202 -11.44 13.94 0.78
N SER A 203 -12.16 14.12 1.89
CA SER A 203 -11.66 14.81 3.08
C SER A 203 -12.24 14.24 4.39
N ASN A 204 -11.54 14.48 5.51
CA ASN A 204 -11.95 14.13 6.88
C ASN A 204 -12.48 12.70 7.06
N LEU A 205 -11.91 11.71 6.40
CA LEU A 205 -12.30 10.31 6.55
C LEU A 205 -11.80 9.74 7.89
N GLY A 206 -12.59 8.84 8.49
CA GLY A 206 -12.16 8.00 9.62
C GLY A 206 -11.17 6.96 9.10
N ASN A 207 -11.69 5.80 8.67
CA ASN A 207 -10.95 4.81 7.88
C ASN A 207 -11.37 4.88 6.40
N LEU A 208 -10.44 4.55 5.50
CA LEU A 208 -10.72 4.34 4.07
C LEU A 208 -10.38 2.91 3.68
N THR A 209 -11.35 2.18 3.15
CA THR A 209 -11.13 0.86 2.56
C THR A 209 -11.55 0.86 1.10
N SER A 210 -10.65 0.46 0.20
CA SER A 210 -10.99 0.15 -1.18
C SER A 210 -10.88 -1.34 -1.43
N VAL A 211 -12.02 -1.96 -1.72
CA VAL A 211 -12.11 -3.34 -2.22
C VAL A 211 -11.92 -3.38 -3.74
N GLY A 212 -12.40 -2.34 -4.43
CA GLY A 212 -12.20 -2.14 -5.87
C GLY A 212 -10.83 -1.58 -6.20
N ALA A 213 -10.49 -1.59 -7.50
CA ALA A 213 -9.30 -0.91 -8.01
C ALA A 213 -9.43 0.61 -7.85
N VAL A 214 -8.31 1.30 -7.61
CA VAL A 214 -8.28 2.75 -7.43
C VAL A 214 -7.19 3.43 -8.20
N GLU A 215 -7.48 4.66 -8.60
CA GLU A 215 -6.52 5.63 -9.11
C GLU A 215 -6.33 6.72 -8.06
N LEU A 216 -5.10 6.95 -7.61
CA LEU A 216 -4.79 7.90 -6.55
C LEU A 216 -4.07 9.13 -7.11
N ASN A 217 -4.30 10.28 -6.50
CA ASN A 217 -3.59 11.51 -6.80
C ASN A 217 -3.55 12.43 -5.57
N GLY A 218 -2.45 13.16 -5.38
CA GLY A 218 -2.31 14.13 -4.31
C GLY A 218 -2.28 13.52 -2.90
N THR A 219 -2.56 14.34 -1.90
CA THR A 219 -2.54 13.90 -0.49
C THR A 219 -3.88 13.31 -0.07
N ILE A 220 -3.87 12.07 0.38
CA ILE A 220 -5.03 11.36 0.93
C ILE A 220 -4.80 11.16 2.43
N ASN A 221 -5.60 11.85 3.23
CA ASN A 221 -5.47 11.85 4.68
C ASN A 221 -6.71 11.22 5.34
N THR A 222 -6.46 10.29 6.26
CA THR A 222 -7.47 9.63 7.10
C THR A 222 -7.09 9.81 8.57
N ALA A 223 -8.08 9.93 9.47
CA ALA A 223 -7.80 9.93 10.91
C ALA A 223 -7.36 8.55 11.42
N GLY A 224 -7.83 7.48 10.77
CA GLY A 224 -7.48 6.09 11.03
C GLY A 224 -6.71 5.48 9.87
N SER A 225 -7.06 4.25 9.49
CA SER A 225 -6.33 3.43 8.53
C SER A 225 -6.72 3.66 7.07
N GLN A 226 -5.81 3.33 6.16
CA GLN A 226 -6.07 3.16 4.74
C GLN A 226 -5.80 1.71 4.32
N ASP A 227 -6.77 1.06 3.68
CA ASP A 227 -6.66 -0.32 3.20
C ASP A 227 -7.03 -0.44 1.72
N TYR A 228 -6.06 -0.75 0.87
CA TYR A 228 -6.20 -0.91 -0.56
C TYR A 228 -6.03 -2.38 -0.95
N GLN A 229 -7.15 -3.07 -1.14
CA GLN A 229 -7.17 -4.53 -1.31
C GLN A 229 -6.99 -4.99 -2.76
N ASN A 230 -7.06 -4.07 -3.72
CA ASN A 230 -6.95 -4.35 -5.16
C ASN A 230 -5.94 -3.39 -5.82
N SER A 231 -5.84 -3.41 -7.15
CA SER A 231 -4.83 -2.65 -7.89
C SER A 231 -4.94 -1.14 -7.61
N VAL A 232 -3.78 -0.53 -7.33
CA VAL A 232 -3.58 0.89 -7.14
C VAL A 232 -2.76 1.44 -8.30
N THR A 233 -3.22 2.51 -8.94
CA THR A 233 -2.46 3.26 -9.94
C THR A 233 -2.31 4.71 -9.48
N LEU A 234 -1.12 5.30 -9.60
CA LEU A 234 -0.93 6.73 -9.32
C LEU A 234 -1.10 7.56 -10.58
N LEU A 235 -1.99 8.57 -10.54
CA LEU A 235 -2.16 9.55 -11.61
C LEU A 235 -1.24 10.78 -11.47
N GLY A 236 -0.66 10.95 -10.29
CA GLY A 236 0.28 12.00 -9.95
C GLY A 236 1.03 11.65 -8.66
N ASP A 237 1.95 12.52 -8.24
CA ASP A 237 2.63 12.35 -6.96
C ASP A 237 1.58 12.25 -5.84
N THR A 238 1.70 11.20 -5.03
CA THR A 238 0.69 10.80 -4.05
C THR A 238 1.31 10.68 -2.68
N GLU A 239 0.62 11.18 -1.67
CA GLU A 239 1.00 11.08 -0.27
C GLU A 239 -0.15 10.49 0.52
N LEU A 240 0.11 9.40 1.24
CA LEU A 240 -0.88 8.71 2.07
C LEU A 240 -0.59 8.99 3.54
N GLN A 241 -1.54 9.57 4.25
CA GLN A 241 -1.44 9.95 5.66
C GLN A 241 -2.52 9.30 6.54
N GLY A 242 -2.13 8.87 7.73
CA GLY A 242 -3.07 8.37 8.75
C GLY A 242 -2.41 7.58 9.87
N ALA A 243 -3.19 6.71 10.51
CA ALA A 243 -2.69 5.81 11.54
C ALA A 243 -1.77 4.74 10.91
N ASN A 244 -2.30 3.91 10.01
CA ASN A 244 -1.56 2.88 9.29
C ASN A 244 -2.10 2.74 7.85
N GLY A 245 -1.28 2.17 6.97
CA GLY A 245 -1.64 1.91 5.57
C GLY A 245 -1.38 0.46 5.17
N THR A 246 -2.25 -0.12 4.36
CA THR A 246 -2.03 -1.43 3.74
C THR A 246 -2.31 -1.37 2.25
N ILE A 247 -1.34 -1.80 1.44
CA ILE A 247 -1.49 -2.00 0.00
C ILE A 247 -1.28 -3.50 -0.28
N SER A 248 -2.39 -4.20 -0.53
CA SER A 248 -2.40 -5.66 -0.78
C SER A 248 -2.41 -6.02 -2.27
N GLY A 249 -2.98 -5.13 -3.10
CA GLY A 249 -3.01 -5.29 -4.55
C GLY A 249 -1.70 -4.91 -5.24
N SER A 250 -1.69 -4.95 -6.57
CA SER A 250 -0.58 -4.42 -7.37
C SER A 250 -0.51 -2.89 -7.23
N LEU A 251 0.69 -2.32 -7.28
CA LEU A 251 0.92 -0.87 -7.27
C LEU A 251 1.67 -0.44 -8.53
N ASP A 252 1.00 0.32 -9.39
CA ASP A 252 1.60 0.99 -10.55
C ASP A 252 1.79 2.47 -10.23
N GLY A 253 3.04 2.91 -10.12
CA GLY A 253 3.38 4.29 -9.85
C GLY A 253 3.08 5.27 -10.98
N GLY A 254 2.83 4.81 -12.22
CA GLY A 254 2.59 5.71 -13.35
C GLY A 254 3.73 6.69 -13.65
N ASN A 255 4.95 6.39 -13.19
CA ASN A 255 6.14 7.26 -13.11
C ASN A 255 6.00 8.45 -12.13
N ASN A 256 5.17 8.31 -11.11
CA ASN A 256 5.00 9.28 -10.02
C ASN A 256 5.62 8.78 -8.72
N SER A 257 5.79 9.68 -7.76
CA SER A 257 6.33 9.36 -6.44
C SER A 257 5.22 9.00 -5.46
N LEU A 258 5.52 8.10 -4.53
CA LEU A 258 4.66 7.73 -3.42
C LEU A 258 5.36 8.03 -2.09
N THR A 259 4.69 8.81 -1.24
CA THR A 259 5.07 9.00 0.16
C THR A 259 4.07 8.30 1.06
N LEU A 260 4.57 7.46 1.96
CA LEU A 260 3.83 6.83 3.04
C LEU A 260 4.14 7.55 4.35
N ASP A 261 3.24 8.41 4.80
CA ASP A 261 3.37 9.18 6.03
C ASP A 261 2.34 8.72 7.06
N PHE A 262 2.56 7.50 7.56
CA PHE A 262 1.75 6.89 8.59
C PHE A 262 2.48 6.88 9.93
N SER A 263 1.73 7.06 11.01
CA SER A 263 2.28 7.09 12.38
C SER A 263 2.53 5.70 12.98
N GLU A 264 1.89 4.67 12.43
CA GLU A 264 2.04 3.26 12.78
C GLU A 264 2.52 2.44 11.55
N LEU A 265 2.67 1.13 11.74
CA LEU A 265 3.20 0.22 10.72
C LEU A 265 2.40 0.27 9.41
N THR A 266 3.08 0.56 8.31
CA THR A 266 2.53 0.45 6.96
C THR A 266 2.92 -0.88 6.31
N THR A 267 2.04 -1.48 5.53
CA THR A 267 2.34 -2.73 4.80
C THR A 267 2.23 -2.52 3.30
N ILE A 268 3.30 -2.84 2.56
CA ILE A 268 3.27 -3.01 1.10
C ILE A 268 3.50 -4.48 0.79
N ASN A 269 2.45 -5.16 0.31
CA ASN A 269 2.58 -6.51 -0.20
C ASN A 269 2.90 -6.49 -1.70
N GLY A 270 4.17 -6.31 -2.04
CA GLY A 270 4.65 -6.32 -3.42
C GLY A 270 4.67 -7.70 -4.09
N SER A 271 4.07 -8.75 -3.49
CA SER A 271 3.86 -10.03 -4.18
C SER A 271 3.01 -9.87 -5.45
N SER A 272 2.14 -8.86 -5.46
CA SER A 272 1.27 -8.50 -6.59
C SER A 272 1.97 -7.56 -7.59
N GLY A 273 3.22 -7.16 -7.33
CA GLY A 273 4.03 -6.26 -8.14
C GLY A 273 3.93 -4.80 -7.70
N VAL A 274 5.09 -4.16 -7.48
CA VAL A 274 5.23 -2.71 -7.32
C VAL A 274 6.18 -2.19 -8.40
N THR A 275 5.63 -1.42 -9.35
CA THR A 275 6.34 -1.01 -10.57
C THR A 275 6.11 0.44 -10.92
N ASN A 276 6.94 0.99 -11.81
CA ASN A 276 6.82 2.33 -12.38
C ASN A 276 6.71 3.45 -11.32
N LEU A 277 7.21 3.26 -10.11
CA LEU A 277 7.36 4.35 -9.15
C LEU A 277 8.58 5.18 -9.51
N GLN A 278 8.46 6.51 -9.48
CA GLN A 278 9.62 7.39 -9.57
C GLN A 278 10.41 7.29 -8.26
N ASN A 279 9.80 7.63 -7.14
CA ASN A 279 10.40 7.48 -5.82
C ASN A 279 9.40 6.83 -4.86
N LEU A 280 9.93 6.11 -3.86
CA LEU A 280 9.15 5.60 -2.74
C LEU A 280 9.79 6.10 -1.44
N THR A 281 9.01 6.80 -0.62
CA THR A 281 9.44 7.23 0.71
C THR A 281 8.50 6.66 1.76
N SER A 282 9.04 5.98 2.76
CA SER A 282 8.32 5.64 3.99
C SER A 282 8.85 6.48 5.15
N VAL A 283 7.97 7.27 5.74
CA VAL A 283 8.27 8.08 6.93
C VAL A 283 8.19 7.20 8.18
N GLY A 284 7.16 6.37 8.29
CA GLY A 284 6.97 5.44 9.40
C GLY A 284 7.63 4.08 9.19
N ASP A 285 7.44 3.19 10.17
CA ASP A 285 7.83 1.78 10.07
C ASP A 285 7.08 1.11 8.92
N VAL A 286 7.75 0.21 8.20
CA VAL A 286 7.16 -0.47 7.04
C VAL A 286 7.43 -1.98 7.02
N ALA A 287 6.40 -2.73 6.66
CA ALA A 287 6.43 -4.14 6.33
C ALA A 287 6.42 -4.32 4.81
N LEU A 288 7.44 -4.98 4.25
CA LEU A 288 7.63 -5.14 2.81
C LEU A 288 7.59 -6.59 2.38
N GLY A 289 7.06 -6.83 1.18
CA GLY A 289 7.08 -8.14 0.52
C GLY A 289 7.29 -8.03 -0.98
N GLY A 290 7.84 -9.06 -1.61
CA GLY A 290 7.93 -9.18 -3.07
C GLY A 290 8.90 -8.21 -3.74
N LEU A 291 8.62 -7.86 -5.01
CA LEU A 291 9.50 -7.01 -5.81
C LEU A 291 9.01 -5.56 -5.78
N ILE A 292 9.90 -4.65 -5.39
CA ILE A 292 9.66 -3.20 -5.39
C ILE A 292 10.66 -2.49 -6.29
N VAL A 293 10.15 -1.94 -7.40
CA VAL A 293 10.96 -1.26 -8.42
C VAL A 293 10.64 0.23 -8.46
N THR A 294 11.68 1.05 -8.33
CA THR A 294 11.63 2.49 -8.59
C THR A 294 12.59 2.86 -9.72
N SER A 295 12.28 3.90 -10.51
CA SER A 295 13.25 4.50 -11.45
C SER A 295 14.23 5.43 -10.73
N GLY A 296 13.77 6.07 -9.65
CA GLY A 296 14.53 6.94 -8.75
C GLY A 296 14.87 6.23 -7.43
N SER A 297 14.68 6.93 -6.31
CA SER A 297 15.13 6.46 -4.99
C SER A 297 14.07 5.68 -4.22
N GLN A 298 14.54 4.83 -3.31
CA GLN A 298 13.75 4.28 -2.21
C GLN A 298 14.35 4.76 -0.89
N GLU A 299 13.54 5.41 -0.07
CA GLU A 299 13.93 5.94 1.24
C GLU A 299 13.00 5.39 2.32
N TYR A 300 13.59 4.71 3.30
CA TYR A 300 12.87 4.17 4.44
C TYR A 300 13.48 4.77 5.70
N GLN A 301 12.80 5.74 6.29
CA GLN A 301 13.38 6.55 7.37
C GLN A 301 13.44 5.78 8.69
N GLN A 302 12.47 4.89 8.91
CA GLN A 302 12.31 4.12 10.14
C GLN A 302 12.53 2.61 9.89
N ASN A 303 12.00 1.75 10.75
CA ASN A 303 12.32 0.32 10.71
C ASN A 303 11.64 -0.37 9.53
N ILE A 304 12.33 -1.38 9.00
CA ILE A 304 11.83 -2.24 7.93
C ILE A 304 11.66 -3.65 8.48
N SER A 305 10.53 -4.28 8.20
CA SER A 305 10.28 -5.71 8.43
C SER A 305 9.92 -6.39 7.13
N LEU A 306 10.34 -7.64 6.92
CA LEU A 306 9.90 -8.41 5.76
C LEU A 306 8.73 -9.34 6.11
N ILE A 307 7.72 -9.36 5.23
CA ILE A 307 6.57 -10.28 5.30
C ILE A 307 6.62 -11.38 4.23
N SER A 308 7.57 -11.28 3.31
CA SER A 308 7.94 -12.32 2.34
C SER A 308 9.33 -12.03 1.76
N ASN A 309 9.85 -12.94 0.94
CA ASN A 309 11.09 -12.69 0.20
C ASN A 309 10.97 -11.39 -0.60
N THR A 310 11.95 -10.50 -0.43
CA THR A 310 11.84 -9.12 -0.91
C THR A 310 13.06 -8.74 -1.74
N THR A 311 12.80 -8.09 -2.88
CA THR A 311 13.82 -7.46 -3.72
C THR A 311 13.50 -5.98 -3.85
N LEU A 312 14.43 -5.13 -3.41
CA LEU A 312 14.36 -3.69 -3.64
C LEU A 312 15.28 -3.31 -4.79
N GLN A 313 14.71 -2.65 -5.81
CA GLN A 313 15.43 -2.25 -7.02
C GLN A 313 15.19 -0.78 -7.35
N GLY A 314 16.26 -0.05 -7.65
CA GLY A 314 16.16 1.33 -8.13
C GLY A 314 17.49 2.03 -8.33
N SER A 315 17.44 3.36 -8.46
CA SER A 315 18.67 4.16 -8.66
C SER A 315 19.44 4.37 -7.35
N ALA A 316 18.75 4.58 -6.23
CA ALA A 316 19.36 4.79 -4.91
C ALA A 316 18.50 4.18 -3.80
N GLY A 317 19.15 3.62 -2.78
CA GLY A 317 18.49 3.09 -1.58
C GLY A 317 19.01 3.78 -0.32
N ILE A 318 18.11 4.15 0.58
CA ILE A 318 18.42 4.70 1.90
C ILE A 318 17.61 3.93 2.94
N LEU A 319 18.29 3.12 3.76
CA LEU A 319 17.65 2.33 4.83
C LEU A 319 18.05 2.94 6.18
N GLY A 320 17.23 3.83 6.72
CA GLY A 320 17.57 4.63 7.91
C GLY A 320 17.45 3.89 9.24
N GLY A 321 16.45 3.02 9.38
CA GLY A 321 16.17 2.28 10.62
C GLY A 321 16.80 0.89 10.70
N SER A 322 16.36 0.12 11.69
CA SER A 322 16.71 -1.30 11.80
C SER A 322 15.98 -2.14 10.77
N PHE A 323 16.55 -3.28 10.40
CA PHE A 323 15.99 -4.19 9.41
C PHE A 323 15.78 -5.59 10.00
N ASP A 324 14.53 -6.05 10.04
CA ASP A 324 14.15 -7.40 10.47
C ASP A 324 13.67 -8.22 9.26
N GLY A 325 14.45 -9.23 8.88
CA GLY A 325 14.12 -10.09 7.75
C GLY A 325 12.99 -11.09 8.01
N GLY A 326 12.56 -11.32 9.25
CA GLY A 326 11.48 -12.28 9.56
C GLY A 326 11.73 -13.72 9.08
N GLY A 327 12.97 -14.09 8.77
CA GLY A 327 13.38 -15.36 8.15
C GLY A 327 13.31 -15.38 6.62
N HIS A 328 12.98 -14.27 5.97
CA HIS A 328 12.85 -14.15 4.52
C HIS A 328 14.15 -13.71 3.84
N ASP A 329 14.30 -14.07 2.57
CA ASP A 329 15.42 -13.63 1.75
C ASP A 329 15.28 -12.16 1.36
N PHE A 330 16.41 -11.45 1.34
CA PHE A 330 16.46 -10.03 0.98
C PHE A 330 17.50 -9.79 -0.11
N THR A 331 17.07 -9.21 -1.24
CA THR A 331 17.96 -8.73 -2.30
C THR A 331 17.90 -7.21 -2.40
N MET A 332 19.07 -6.58 -2.32
CA MET A 332 19.27 -5.15 -2.51
C MET A 332 19.95 -4.89 -3.85
N ASN A 333 19.24 -4.26 -4.79
CA ASN A 333 19.70 -4.01 -6.15
C ASN A 333 19.56 -2.54 -6.55
N PHE A 334 20.39 -1.69 -5.95
CA PHE A 334 20.47 -0.28 -6.28
C PHE A 334 21.71 0.04 -7.11
N ALA A 335 21.57 0.96 -8.07
CA ALA A 335 22.68 1.40 -8.90
C ALA A 335 23.72 2.24 -8.14
N SER A 336 23.25 3.06 -7.19
CA SER A 336 24.09 3.86 -6.30
C SER A 336 24.39 3.10 -5.01
N THR A 337 25.46 3.51 -4.32
CA THR A 337 25.79 2.99 -2.98
C THR A 337 24.60 3.16 -2.04
N THR A 338 24.21 2.07 -1.38
CA THR A 338 23.11 2.07 -0.41
C THR A 338 23.67 2.16 1.01
N THR A 339 23.19 3.12 1.79
CA THR A 339 23.51 3.19 3.22
C THR A 339 22.55 2.32 4.01
N ILE A 340 23.12 1.37 4.76
CA ILE A 340 22.43 0.57 5.77
C ILE A 340 22.67 1.26 7.10
N GLY A 341 21.72 2.11 7.51
CA GLY A 341 21.82 3.00 8.68
C GLY A 341 21.65 2.30 10.03
N GLY A 342 20.86 1.22 10.07
CA GLY A 342 20.70 0.34 11.23
C GLY A 342 21.21 -1.08 10.97
N GLY A 343 21.22 -1.93 12.00
CA GLY A 343 21.61 -3.33 11.85
C GLY A 343 20.59 -4.15 11.03
N ILE A 344 21.07 -5.17 10.33
CA ILE A 344 20.24 -6.20 9.69
C ILE A 344 20.18 -7.42 10.61
N SER A 345 18.98 -7.97 10.81
CA SER A 345 18.75 -9.15 11.63
C SER A 345 17.70 -10.09 11.00
N ASN A 346 17.72 -11.36 11.39
CA ASN A 346 16.76 -12.40 10.98
C ASN A 346 16.51 -12.54 9.46
N VAL A 347 17.36 -12.00 8.60
CA VAL A 347 17.26 -12.26 7.15
C VAL A 347 17.64 -13.71 6.89
N GLY A 348 16.94 -14.37 5.96
CA GLY A 348 17.29 -15.67 5.41
C GLY A 348 18.64 -15.58 4.69
N ASN A 349 18.61 -15.39 3.38
CA ASN A 349 19.78 -15.03 2.60
C ASN A 349 19.77 -13.54 2.27
N PHE A 350 20.92 -12.87 2.44
CA PHE A 350 21.11 -11.48 2.06
C PHE A 350 21.98 -11.38 0.80
N THR A 351 21.50 -10.68 -0.22
CA THR A 351 22.26 -10.39 -1.44
C THR A 351 22.32 -8.89 -1.65
N SER A 352 23.53 -8.33 -1.67
CA SER A 352 23.79 -6.98 -2.13
C SER A 352 24.37 -7.01 -3.54
N VAL A 353 23.56 -6.59 -4.52
CA VAL A 353 24.03 -6.42 -5.89
C VAL A 353 24.80 -5.11 -6.03
N GLY A 354 24.31 -4.02 -5.43
CA GLY A 354 24.97 -2.71 -5.43
C GLY A 354 26.06 -2.59 -4.37
N ALA A 355 26.81 -1.48 -4.41
CA ALA A 355 27.73 -1.12 -3.32
C ALA A 355 26.95 -0.77 -2.06
N VAL A 356 27.53 -1.04 -0.89
CA VAL A 356 26.87 -0.79 0.41
C VAL A 356 27.80 -0.14 1.42
N ASP A 357 27.24 0.84 2.12
CA ASP A 357 27.86 1.47 3.28
C ASP A 357 27.21 0.92 4.54
N VAL A 358 28.01 0.32 5.42
CA VAL A 358 27.54 -0.41 6.60
C VAL A 358 27.92 0.35 7.87
N THR A 359 26.92 0.68 8.69
CA THR A 359 27.11 1.42 9.95
C THR A 359 26.94 0.53 11.20
N SER A 360 26.55 -0.74 11.02
CA SER A 360 26.21 -1.65 12.11
C SER A 360 26.41 -3.12 11.73
N ASN A 361 26.08 -4.03 12.65
CA ASN A 361 26.18 -5.46 12.42
C ASN A 361 25.17 -5.95 11.37
N ILE A 362 25.56 -6.98 10.62
CA ILE A 362 24.69 -7.67 9.67
C ILE A 362 24.58 -9.14 10.10
N ALA A 363 23.39 -9.53 10.56
CA ALA A 363 23.09 -10.88 10.99
C ALA A 363 22.03 -11.52 10.07
N THR A 364 22.42 -12.62 9.44
CA THR A 364 21.54 -13.49 8.65
C THR A 364 21.48 -14.87 9.28
N THR A 365 20.45 -15.64 8.95
CA THR A 365 20.34 -17.06 9.29
C THR A 365 20.94 -17.94 8.18
N GLY A 366 20.86 -17.48 6.93
CA GLY A 366 21.48 -18.05 5.74
C GLY A 366 22.75 -17.31 5.31
N SER A 367 23.02 -17.29 4.00
CA SER A 367 24.24 -16.71 3.44
C SER A 367 24.17 -15.19 3.27
N GLN A 368 25.34 -14.57 3.16
CA GLN A 368 25.51 -13.19 2.72
C GLN A 368 26.34 -13.15 1.44
N ASP A 369 25.85 -12.47 0.40
CA ASP A 369 26.50 -12.31 -0.90
C ASP A 369 26.65 -10.82 -1.24
N TYR A 370 27.89 -10.34 -1.39
CA TYR A 370 28.24 -8.96 -1.68
C TYR A 370 28.95 -8.86 -3.03
N GLN A 371 28.21 -8.43 -4.04
CA GLN A 371 28.68 -8.45 -5.43
C GLN A 371 29.50 -7.21 -5.80
N ASN A 372 29.33 -6.11 -5.07
CA ASN A 372 30.04 -4.84 -5.22
C ASN A 372 30.69 -4.41 -3.90
N LEU A 373 31.38 -3.25 -3.91
CA LEU A 373 32.17 -2.76 -2.79
C LEU A 373 31.34 -2.63 -1.50
N VAL A 374 31.88 -3.15 -0.41
CA VAL A 374 31.39 -2.92 0.95
C VAL A 374 32.27 -1.86 1.62
N THR A 375 31.70 -0.77 2.14
CA THR A 375 32.41 0.22 2.95
C THR A 375 31.94 0.13 4.40
N LEU A 376 32.87 0.04 5.35
CA LEU A 376 32.53 0.11 6.76
C LEU A 376 32.58 1.56 7.25
N ASN A 377 31.47 2.07 7.75
CA ASN A 377 31.39 3.38 8.42
C ASN A 377 31.39 3.24 9.96
N ALA A 378 31.40 2.01 10.47
CA ALA A 378 31.67 1.66 11.85
C ALA A 378 32.24 0.24 11.90
N SER A 379 32.82 -0.15 13.04
CA SER A 379 33.22 -1.54 13.24
C SER A 379 32.00 -2.46 13.24
N ALA A 380 32.10 -3.58 12.54
CA ALA A 380 30.95 -4.43 12.25
C ALA A 380 31.26 -5.93 12.43
N THR A 381 30.25 -6.68 12.83
CA THR A 381 30.24 -8.14 12.84
C THR A 381 29.24 -8.64 11.81
N PHE A 382 29.70 -9.47 10.87
CA PHE A 382 28.85 -10.12 9.88
C PHE A 382 28.67 -11.57 10.33
N THR A 383 27.41 -11.97 10.57
CA THR A 383 27.05 -13.30 11.09
C THR A 383 26.11 -14.02 10.14
N GLY A 384 26.36 -15.30 9.88
CA GLY A 384 25.45 -16.12 9.06
C GLY A 384 25.96 -17.54 8.82
N THR A 385 25.41 -18.18 7.78
CA THR A 385 25.90 -19.49 7.35
C THR A 385 27.21 -19.36 6.56
N SER A 386 27.26 -18.51 5.54
CA SER A 386 28.46 -18.24 4.74
C SER A 386 28.48 -16.78 4.28
N GLY A 387 29.66 -16.23 4.03
CA GLY A 387 29.83 -14.89 3.44
C GLY A 387 30.55 -14.99 2.10
N THR A 388 30.16 -14.19 1.11
CA THR A 388 30.87 -14.07 -0.17
C THR A 388 31.07 -12.60 -0.50
N PHE A 389 32.32 -12.20 -0.78
CA PHE A 389 32.68 -10.84 -1.13
C PHE A 389 33.41 -10.83 -2.48
N THR A 390 32.72 -10.47 -3.56
CA THR A 390 33.34 -10.37 -4.89
C THR A 390 33.75 -8.95 -5.27
N GLY A 391 33.09 -7.96 -4.69
CA GLY A 391 33.35 -6.54 -4.97
C GLY A 391 34.51 -5.91 -4.20
N GLY A 392 35.06 -6.60 -3.19
CA GLY A 392 36.05 -6.05 -2.26
C GLY A 392 35.41 -5.36 -1.04
N LEU A 393 36.26 -4.86 -0.14
CA LEU A 393 35.83 -4.17 1.07
C LEU A 393 36.81 -3.05 1.43
N ASP A 394 36.28 -1.89 1.79
CA ASP A 394 37.00 -0.79 2.41
C ASP A 394 36.60 -0.66 3.88
N GLY A 395 37.53 -0.98 4.78
CA GLY A 395 37.30 -0.90 6.22
C GLY A 395 37.23 0.52 6.76
N ASN A 396 37.73 1.53 6.05
CA ASN A 396 37.80 2.92 6.51
C ASN A 396 38.34 3.08 7.96
N GLY A 397 39.32 2.27 8.32
CA GLY A 397 39.94 2.19 9.65
C GLY A 397 39.18 1.38 10.70
N ASN A 398 38.02 0.81 10.36
CA ASN A 398 37.16 0.06 11.28
C ASN A 398 37.53 -1.43 11.35
N ASP A 399 37.21 -2.05 12.49
CA ASP A 399 37.40 -3.49 12.69
C ASP A 399 36.26 -4.28 12.04
N LEU A 400 36.60 -5.43 11.43
CA LEU A 400 35.65 -6.37 10.86
C LEU A 400 35.77 -7.73 11.54
N THR A 401 34.64 -8.25 11.99
CA THR A 401 34.51 -9.64 12.44
C THR A 401 33.63 -10.42 11.48
N LEU A 402 34.16 -11.51 10.93
CA LEU A 402 33.46 -12.49 10.11
C LEU A 402 33.11 -13.69 11.01
N ASN A 403 31.83 -13.86 11.30
CA ASN A 403 31.31 -14.91 12.17
C ASN A 403 30.36 -15.82 11.39
N PHE A 404 30.93 -16.58 10.46
CA PHE A 404 30.18 -17.53 9.64
C PHE A 404 30.43 -18.96 10.11
N SER A 405 29.38 -19.78 10.14
CA SER A 405 29.47 -21.18 10.55
C SER A 405 30.03 -22.10 9.45
N SER A 406 29.98 -21.66 8.20
CA SER A 406 30.57 -22.28 7.01
C SER A 406 31.57 -21.30 6.36
N VAL A 407 32.10 -21.69 5.20
CA VAL A 407 33.17 -20.96 4.53
C VAL A 407 32.78 -19.52 4.19
N THR A 408 33.67 -18.58 4.48
CA THR A 408 33.65 -17.22 3.96
C THR A 408 34.57 -17.12 2.75
N THR A 409 34.04 -16.69 1.61
CA THR A 409 34.80 -16.52 0.38
C THR A 409 35.09 -15.03 0.17
N ILE A 410 36.36 -14.67 0.25
CA ILE A 410 36.87 -13.35 -0.17
C ILE A 410 37.50 -13.59 -1.54
N ASP A 411 36.68 -13.43 -2.57
CA ASP A 411 37.07 -13.72 -3.96
C ASP A 411 37.11 -12.44 -4.78
N GLY A 412 38.29 -11.87 -4.95
CA GLY A 412 38.40 -10.73 -5.84
C GLY A 412 39.82 -10.41 -6.24
N ASN A 413 39.97 -9.93 -7.48
CA ASN A 413 41.14 -9.16 -7.89
C ASN A 413 41.15 -7.74 -7.27
N ASN A 414 40.13 -7.40 -6.49
CA ASN A 414 39.94 -6.12 -5.81
C ASN A 414 40.49 -6.19 -4.37
N VAL A 415 40.80 -5.04 -3.78
CA VAL A 415 41.46 -4.98 -2.48
C VAL A 415 40.46 -5.08 -1.33
N PHE A 416 40.76 -5.90 -0.32
CA PHE A 416 40.09 -5.93 0.98
C PHE A 416 40.96 -5.11 1.95
N SER A 417 40.75 -3.79 2.01
CA SER A 417 41.74 -2.83 2.52
C SER A 417 41.23 -1.93 3.64
N ASN A 418 42.16 -1.13 4.19
CA ASN A 418 41.91 -0.08 5.17
C ASN A 418 41.15 -0.58 6.40
N LEU A 419 41.27 -1.86 6.73
CA LEU A 419 40.68 -2.39 7.96
C LEU A 419 41.51 -1.96 9.16
N GLY A 420 40.86 -1.71 10.29
CA GLY A 420 41.54 -1.66 11.59
C GLY A 420 42.16 -3.03 11.87
N SER A 421 41.30 -4.00 12.17
CA SER A 421 41.62 -5.40 12.40
C SER A 421 40.63 -6.29 11.65
N LEU A 422 41.04 -7.51 11.32
CA LEU A 422 40.19 -8.53 10.74
C LEU A 422 40.22 -9.77 11.65
N THR A 423 39.04 -10.26 12.02
CA THR A 423 38.90 -11.56 12.69
C THR A 423 37.92 -12.43 11.91
N SER A 424 38.35 -13.64 11.52
CA SER A 424 37.47 -14.67 10.98
C SER A 424 37.39 -15.87 11.93
N HIS A 425 36.19 -16.19 12.39
CA HIS A 425 35.93 -17.37 13.22
C HIS A 425 35.76 -18.65 12.39
N GLY A 426 35.14 -18.53 11.21
CA GLY A 426 34.87 -19.64 10.29
C GLY A 426 35.99 -19.85 9.27
N ASP A 427 35.90 -20.95 8.53
CA ASP A 427 36.80 -21.26 7.42
C ASP A 427 36.77 -20.13 6.38
N VAL A 428 37.90 -19.86 5.74
CA VAL A 428 38.01 -18.82 4.70
C VAL A 428 38.59 -19.36 3.39
N ASN A 429 38.03 -18.92 2.27
CA ASN A 429 38.59 -19.04 0.94
C ASN A 429 39.12 -17.67 0.51
N LEU A 430 40.41 -17.57 0.19
CA LEU A 430 41.07 -16.31 -0.09
C LEU A 430 41.62 -16.23 -1.52
N ASN A 431 41.36 -15.10 -2.16
CA ASN A 431 41.97 -14.64 -3.40
C ASN A 431 42.21 -13.12 -3.29
N GLY A 432 43.40 -12.65 -3.68
CA GLY A 432 43.73 -11.22 -3.68
C GLY A 432 44.44 -10.73 -2.42
N THR A 433 44.38 -9.41 -2.18
CA THR A 433 45.15 -8.73 -1.13
C THR A 433 44.25 -8.28 0.01
N ILE A 434 44.62 -8.65 1.24
CA ILE A 434 43.93 -8.27 2.49
C ILE A 434 44.87 -7.39 3.33
N ILE A 435 44.46 -6.15 3.60
CA ILE A 435 45.25 -5.13 4.29
C ILE A 435 44.53 -4.67 5.56
N THR A 436 45.19 -4.84 6.71
CA THR A 436 44.79 -4.28 8.01
C THR A 436 45.85 -3.32 8.53
N ALA A 437 45.44 -2.36 9.36
CA ALA A 437 46.37 -1.52 10.14
C ALA A 437 46.97 -2.29 11.32
N ASN A 438 46.15 -3.13 11.96
CA ASN A 438 46.46 -3.88 13.17
C ASN A 438 46.53 -5.39 12.85
N VAL A 439 45.77 -6.21 13.58
CA VAL A 439 45.87 -7.67 13.59
C VAL A 439 44.95 -8.29 12.54
N GLN A 440 45.44 -9.32 11.83
CA GLN A 440 44.62 -10.28 11.09
C GLN A 440 44.59 -11.61 11.84
N THR A 441 43.40 -12.06 12.23
CA THR A 441 43.20 -13.33 12.94
C THR A 441 42.32 -14.26 12.12
N TYR A 442 42.82 -15.44 11.81
CA TYR A 442 42.09 -16.53 11.17
C TYR A 442 42.05 -17.71 12.13
N GLU A 443 40.90 -17.93 12.76
CA GLU A 443 40.76 -18.93 13.82
C GLU A 443 40.59 -20.36 13.28
N ALA A 444 39.91 -20.50 12.13
CA ALA A 444 39.68 -21.77 11.44
C ALA A 444 40.55 -21.90 10.17
N ASN A 445 40.19 -22.82 9.27
CA ASN A 445 41.06 -23.17 8.13
C ASN A 445 41.07 -22.06 7.08
N MET A 446 42.22 -21.87 6.46
CA MET A 446 42.42 -20.95 5.35
C MET A 446 42.73 -21.76 4.09
N THR A 447 41.93 -21.56 3.04
CA THR A 447 42.15 -22.15 1.72
C THR A 447 42.43 -21.05 0.70
N LEU A 448 43.53 -21.18 -0.03
CA LEU A 448 43.84 -20.27 -1.12
C LEU A 448 43.11 -20.75 -2.37
N ILE A 449 42.30 -19.88 -2.94
CA ILE A 449 41.61 -20.09 -4.22
C ILE A 449 42.20 -19.23 -5.34
N GLY A 450 43.16 -18.35 -5.01
CA GLY A 450 44.00 -17.60 -5.93
C GLY A 450 45.24 -17.05 -5.22
N THR A 451 46.09 -16.30 -5.93
CA THR A 451 47.25 -15.62 -5.35
C THR A 451 46.80 -14.71 -4.21
N THR A 452 47.37 -14.89 -3.02
CA THR A 452 46.92 -14.21 -1.80
C THR A 452 48.06 -13.42 -1.17
N VAL A 453 47.77 -12.18 -0.76
CA VAL A 453 48.69 -11.32 0.00
C VAL A 453 48.00 -10.85 1.28
N LEU A 454 48.57 -11.20 2.43
CA LEU A 454 48.10 -10.75 3.74
C LEU A 454 49.06 -9.69 4.28
N GLN A 455 48.56 -8.50 4.60
CA GLN A 455 49.35 -7.36 5.04
C GLN A 455 48.79 -6.70 6.31
N GLY A 456 49.64 -6.44 7.29
CA GLY A 456 49.26 -5.63 8.45
C GLY A 456 50.33 -5.52 9.53
N GLN A 457 49.93 -5.20 10.76
CA GLN A 457 50.85 -5.21 11.89
C GLN A 457 51.23 -6.64 12.27
N GLN A 458 50.24 -7.50 12.47
CA GLN A 458 50.43 -8.89 12.91
C GLN A 458 49.45 -9.84 12.19
N GLY A 459 49.93 -11.02 11.81
CA GLY A 459 49.09 -12.12 11.33
C GLY A 459 49.04 -13.27 12.33
N ILE A 460 47.85 -13.79 12.61
CA ILE A 460 47.60 -14.95 13.47
C ILE A 460 46.77 -15.94 12.66
N ILE A 461 47.37 -17.09 12.31
CA ILE A 461 46.75 -18.16 11.52
C ILE A 461 46.72 -19.41 12.40
N ASN A 462 45.55 -19.70 12.97
CA ASN A 462 45.39 -20.80 13.93
C ASN A 462 45.01 -22.14 13.26
N GLY A 463 44.19 -22.09 12.21
CA GLY A 463 43.76 -23.28 11.47
C GLY A 463 44.76 -23.76 10.41
N SER A 464 44.39 -24.83 9.69
CA SER A 464 45.22 -25.36 8.60
C SER A 464 45.23 -24.42 7.40
N LEU A 465 46.37 -24.35 6.71
CA LEU A 465 46.57 -23.56 5.50
C LEU A 465 46.63 -24.47 4.27
N ILE A 466 45.68 -24.33 3.35
CA ILE A 466 45.55 -25.16 2.15
C ILE A 466 45.84 -24.28 0.94
N GLY A 467 47.00 -24.47 0.32
CA GLY A 467 47.46 -23.60 -0.77
C GLY A 467 46.85 -23.87 -2.15
N ASN A 468 46.40 -25.10 -2.44
CA ASN A 468 45.86 -25.50 -3.76
C ASN A 468 46.73 -25.07 -4.97
N SER A 469 48.05 -25.10 -4.83
CA SER A 469 49.04 -24.60 -5.80
C SER A 469 48.97 -23.10 -6.09
N ASN A 470 48.43 -22.30 -5.17
CA ASN A 470 48.45 -20.84 -5.24
C ASN A 470 49.59 -20.25 -4.41
N ASP A 471 49.98 -19.03 -4.76
CA ASP A 471 51.02 -18.26 -4.08
C ASP A 471 50.46 -17.54 -2.85
N LEU A 472 51.25 -17.51 -1.78
CA LEU A 472 50.95 -16.78 -0.55
C LEU A 472 52.08 -15.82 -0.20
N THR A 473 51.73 -14.56 0.06
CA THR A 473 52.63 -13.58 0.68
C THR A 473 52.10 -13.17 2.04
N LEU A 474 52.93 -13.31 3.07
CA LEU A 474 52.70 -12.83 4.43
C LEU A 474 53.59 -11.61 4.65
N ASN A 475 53.01 -10.41 4.74
CA ASN A 475 53.73 -9.15 4.88
C ASN A 475 53.30 -8.44 6.17
N PHE A 476 53.93 -8.81 7.28
CA PHE A 476 53.57 -8.30 8.59
C PHE A 476 54.76 -7.60 9.26
N ALA A 477 54.49 -6.47 9.93
CA ALA A 477 55.53 -5.71 10.59
C ALA A 477 56.08 -6.41 11.86
N THR A 478 55.24 -7.20 12.54
CA THR A 478 55.58 -7.97 13.74
C THR A 478 55.39 -9.47 13.51
N GLU A 479 55.68 -10.28 14.53
CA GLU A 479 55.75 -11.73 14.40
C GLU A 479 54.43 -12.33 13.93
N THR A 480 54.46 -12.99 12.76
CA THR A 480 53.34 -13.77 12.23
C THR A 480 53.32 -15.14 12.91
N ALA A 481 52.24 -15.47 13.61
CA ALA A 481 52.06 -16.77 14.26
C ALA A 481 51.27 -17.71 13.35
N ILE A 482 51.86 -18.84 12.96
CA ILE A 482 51.20 -19.90 12.18
C ILE A 482 51.17 -21.16 13.04
N ALA A 483 49.99 -21.52 13.55
CA ALA A 483 49.84 -22.66 14.47
C ALA A 483 49.35 -23.95 13.79
N GLY A 484 48.68 -23.86 12.63
CA GLY A 484 48.20 -25.02 11.88
C GLY A 484 49.14 -25.45 10.75
N ASP A 485 49.03 -26.72 10.33
CA ASP A 485 49.83 -27.25 9.21
C ASP A 485 49.45 -26.55 7.89
N GLY A 486 50.46 -26.19 7.10
CA GLY A 486 50.33 -25.62 5.76
C GLY A 486 50.74 -26.61 4.68
N ASN A 487 49.89 -26.84 3.67
CA ASN A 487 50.18 -27.76 2.57
C ASN A 487 49.75 -27.21 1.21
N GLY A 488 50.49 -27.59 0.17
CA GLY A 488 50.12 -27.31 -1.22
C GLY A 488 50.21 -25.84 -1.61
N ILE A 489 50.96 -25.02 -0.88
CA ILE A 489 51.28 -23.64 -1.29
C ILE A 489 52.27 -23.72 -2.45
N ASN A 490 52.11 -22.93 -3.50
CA ASN A 490 53.11 -22.89 -4.58
C ASN A 490 54.34 -22.12 -4.11
N ASN A 491 54.31 -20.79 -4.07
CA ASN A 491 55.38 -19.99 -3.47
C ASN A 491 54.93 -19.37 -2.14
N LEU A 492 55.77 -19.42 -1.11
CA LEU A 492 55.53 -18.75 0.18
C LEU A 492 56.54 -17.62 0.38
N THR A 493 56.07 -16.37 0.34
CA THR A 493 56.89 -15.20 0.67
C THR A 493 56.55 -14.70 2.07
N VAL A 494 57.54 -14.61 2.95
CA VAL A 494 57.38 -14.03 4.29
C VAL A 494 58.24 -12.77 4.41
N VAL A 495 57.58 -11.64 4.63
CA VAL A 495 58.20 -10.34 4.91
C VAL A 495 57.91 -9.99 6.36
N GLY A 496 58.96 -9.97 7.19
CA GLY A 496 58.87 -9.78 8.63
C GLY A 496 59.21 -11.06 9.43
N PRO A 497 59.21 -10.98 10.77
CA PRO A 497 59.40 -12.16 11.61
C PRO A 497 58.20 -13.11 11.52
N ALA A 498 58.45 -14.41 11.51
CA ALA A 498 57.41 -15.43 11.56
C ALA A 498 57.79 -16.55 12.53
N LEU A 499 56.81 -16.99 13.31
CA LEU A 499 56.88 -18.13 14.21
C LEU A 499 56.01 -19.26 13.65
N LEU A 500 56.68 -20.32 13.20
CA LEU A 500 56.04 -21.54 12.72
C LEU A 500 55.85 -22.51 13.89
N GLY A 501 54.62 -22.62 14.38
CA GLY A 501 54.22 -23.63 15.36
C GLY A 501 53.92 -25.01 14.75
N ALA A 502 53.83 -25.10 13.42
CA ALA A 502 53.46 -26.28 12.66
C ALA A 502 54.23 -26.39 11.32
N SER A 503 54.06 -27.49 10.59
CA SER A 503 54.79 -27.74 9.34
C SER A 503 54.14 -27.01 8.18
N VAL A 504 54.90 -26.23 7.41
CA VAL A 504 54.44 -25.58 6.17
C VAL A 504 55.22 -26.13 4.99
N THR A 505 54.53 -26.75 4.03
CA THR A 505 55.12 -27.31 2.80
C THR A 505 54.78 -26.47 1.57
N THR A 506 55.82 -26.13 0.80
CA THR A 506 55.70 -25.44 -0.49
C THR A 506 56.01 -26.42 -1.64
N ILE A 507 55.35 -26.23 -2.78
CA ILE A 507 55.61 -26.96 -4.03
C ILE A 507 56.67 -26.22 -4.85
N GLY A 508 56.71 -24.89 -4.76
CA GLY A 508 57.63 -23.97 -5.41
C GLY A 508 58.69 -23.41 -4.45
N SER A 509 58.99 -22.11 -4.56
CA SER A 509 60.06 -21.44 -3.79
C SER A 509 59.63 -20.96 -2.41
#